data_AF-A0A965JGP6-F1
#
_entry.id   AF-A0A965JGP6-F1
#
_cell.length_a   1.000
_cell.length_b   1.000
_cell.length_c   1.000
_cell.angle_alpha   90.00
_cell.angle_beta   90.00
_cell.angle_gamma   90.00
#
_symmetry.space_group_name_H-M   'P 1'
#
loop_
_entity.id
_entity.type
_entity.pdbx_description
1 polymer ?
#
loop_
_entity_poly.entity_id
_entity_poly.type
_entity_poly.pdbx_seq_one_letter_code
_entity_poly.pdbx_strand_id
1 'polypeptide(L)' 'MASRAPEWRESIKRGAIRSGTLLGSIALVLSAVILALVLISYSPSDPAMNTAAGGPIQNILGAAGAWTADILL' A
#
# COMPACT_ATOMS: atom_id res chain seq x y z
N MET A 1 -14.65 27.61 -37.93
CA MET A 1 -14.39 26.29 -37.30
C MET A 1 -13.62 26.54 -36.01
N ALA A 2 -14.29 26.51 -34.86
CA ALA A 2 -13.64 26.78 -33.57
C ALA A 2 -12.57 25.72 -33.27
N SER A 3 -11.37 26.17 -32.89
CA SER A 3 -10.23 25.31 -32.56
C SER A 3 -10.60 24.34 -31.43
N ARG A 4 -10.56 23.04 -31.71
CA ARG A 4 -10.84 21.95 -30.75
C ARG A 4 -9.70 21.70 -29.73
N ALA A 5 -8.58 22.42 -29.85
CA ALA A 5 -7.37 22.16 -29.09
C ALA A 5 -7.43 22.47 -27.56
N PRO A 6 -8.03 23.57 -27.09
CA PRO A 6 -8.12 23.84 -25.64
C PRO A 6 -9.10 22.89 -24.93
N GLU A 7 -10.27 22.64 -25.52
CA GLU A 7 -11.34 21.82 -24.94
C GLU A 7 -10.93 20.35 -24.68
N TRP A 8 -10.17 19.76 -25.60
CA TRP A 8 -9.69 18.38 -25.46
C TRP A 8 -8.68 18.22 -24.32
N ARG A 9 -7.72 19.17 -24.20
CA ARG A 9 -6.69 19.15 -23.16
C ARG A 9 -7.28 19.28 -21.77
N GLU A 10 -8.25 20.18 -21.60
CA GLU A 10 -8.93 20.33 -20.32
C GLU A 10 -9.77 19.10 -19.95
N SER A 11 -10.43 18.50 -20.94
CA SER A 11 -11.22 17.29 -20.73
C SER A 11 -10.36 16.10 -20.32
N ILE A 12 -9.17 15.92 -20.94
CA ILE A 12 -8.17 14.93 -20.49
C ILE A 12 -7.72 15.24 -19.06
N LYS A 13 -7.35 16.50 -18.75
CA LYS A 13 -6.83 16.87 -17.43
C LYS A 13 -7.84 16.61 -16.32
N ARG A 14 -9.11 16.96 -16.54
CA ARG A 14 -10.21 16.66 -15.60
C ARG A 14 -10.42 15.16 -15.42
N GLY A 15 -10.37 14.39 -16.52
CA GLY A 15 -10.46 12.93 -16.47
C GLY A 15 -9.30 12.28 -15.73
N ALA A 16 -8.07 12.76 -15.96
CA ALA A 16 -6.86 12.26 -15.32
C ALA A 16 -6.86 12.53 -13.81
N ILE A 17 -7.27 13.73 -13.37
CA ILE A 17 -7.37 14.06 -11.94
C ILE A 17 -8.41 13.16 -11.27
N ARG A 18 -9.62 13.04 -11.83
CA ARG A 18 -10.68 12.21 -11.26
C ARG A 18 -10.27 10.74 -11.17
N SER A 19 -9.65 10.21 -12.23
CA SER A 19 -9.18 8.82 -12.26
C SER A 19 -8.02 8.61 -11.29
N GLY A 20 -7.12 9.58 -11.19
CA GLY A 20 -6.02 9.58 -10.22
C GLY A 20 -6.52 9.58 -8.78
N THR A 21 -7.55 10.36 -8.45
CA THR A 21 -8.18 10.35 -7.14
C THR A 21 -8.78 8.98 -6.83
N LEU A 22 -9.54 8.38 -7.75
CA LEU A 22 -10.14 7.05 -7.55
C LEU A 22 -9.08 5.96 -7.36
N LEU A 23 -8.05 5.93 -8.22
CA LEU A 23 -6.95 4.98 -8.10
C LEU A 23 -6.17 5.19 -6.80
N GLY A 24 -5.91 6.44 -6.42
CA GLY A 24 -5.26 6.79 -5.18
C GLY A 24 -6.06 6.35 -3.95
N SER A 25 -7.38 6.56 -3.94
CA SER A 25 -8.25 6.10 -2.85
C SER A 25 -8.25 4.58 -2.72
N ILE A 26 -8.33 3.84 -3.84
CA ILE A 26 -8.26 2.38 -3.82
C ILE A 26 -6.91 1.90 -3.30
N ALA A 27 -5.81 2.47 -3.79
CA ALA A 27 -4.46 2.13 -3.34
C ALA A 27 -4.28 2.39 -1.84
N LEU A 28 -4.84 3.49 -1.32
CA LEU A 28 -4.79 3.84 0.09
C LEU A 28 -5.56 2.83 0.95
N VAL A 29 -6.78 2.45 0.54
CA VAL A 29 -7.57 1.42 1.24
C VAL A 29 -6.85 0.08 1.23
N LEU A 30 -6.31 -0.35 0.08
CA LEU A 30 -5.55 -1.61 -0.01
C LEU A 30 -4.31 -1.60 0.88
N SER A 31 -3.58 -0.48 0.91
CA SER A 31 -2.42 -0.30 1.79
C SER A 31 -2.82 -0.43 3.26
N ALA A 32 -3.94 0.18 3.66
CA ALA A 32 -4.44 0.07 5.03
C ALA A 32 -4.83 -1.37 5.40
N VAL A 33 -5.48 -2.11 4.51
CA VAL A 33 -5.82 -3.53 4.72
C VAL A 33 -4.56 -4.38 4.84
N ILE A 34 -3.58 -4.17 3.95
CA ILE A 34 -2.29 -4.86 3.99
C ILE A 34 -1.59 -4.60 5.33
N LEU A 35 -1.52 -3.35 5.78
CA LEU A 35 -0.93 -3.00 7.07
C LEU A 35 -1.67 -3.64 8.24
N ALA A 36 -3.01 -3.66 8.21
CA ALA A 36 -3.80 -4.32 9.24
C ALA A 36 -3.50 -5.83 9.32
N LEU A 37 -3.39 -6.51 8.17
CA LEU A 37 -3.03 -7.93 8.13
C LEU A 37 -1.63 -8.17 8.69
N VAL A 38 -0.66 -7.34 8.32
CA VAL A 38 0.72 -7.40 8.82
C VAL A 38 0.76 -7.32 10.35
N LEU A 39 0.01 -6.38 10.94
CA LEU A 39 -0.02 -6.17 12.38
C LEU A 39 -0.81 -7.24 13.12
N ILE A 40 -1.94 -7.70 12.56
CA ILE A 40 -2.75 -8.78 13.16
C ILE A 40 -1.96 -10.09 13.18
N SER A 41 -1.16 -10.37 12.16
CA SER A 41 -0.29 -11.55 12.12
C SER A 41 1.10 -11.32 12.72
N TYR A 42 1.26 -10.33 13.60
CA TYR A 42 2.52 -10.10 14.29
C TYR A 42 2.83 -11.26 15.25
N SER A 43 4.08 -11.73 15.21
CA SER A 43 4.61 -12.74 16.13
C SER A 43 5.98 -12.29 16.64
N PRO A 44 6.18 -12.13 17.96
CA PRO A 44 7.48 -11.75 18.54
C PRO A 44 8.59 -12.79 18.34
N SER A 45 8.27 -13.97 17.81
CA SER A 45 9.25 -15.01 17.47
C SER A 45 9.56 -15.07 15.99
N ASP A 46 9.05 -14.13 15.18
CA ASP A 46 9.40 -14.02 13.77
C ASP A 46 10.81 -13.43 13.60
N PRO A 47 11.64 -13.95 12.68
CA PRO A 47 12.94 -13.37 12.37
C PRO A 47 12.79 -11.93 11.83
N ALA A 48 13.30 -10.96 12.58
CA ALA A 48 13.24 -9.54 12.23
C ALA A 48 14.49 -8.78 12.69
N MET A 49 14.56 -7.49 12.39
CA MET A 49 15.76 -6.69 12.65
C MET A 49 16.08 -6.59 14.15
N ASN A 50 15.07 -6.49 15.01
CA ASN A 50 15.25 -6.48 16.47
C ASN A 50 15.11 -7.87 17.11
N THR A 51 14.71 -8.88 16.33
CA THR A 51 14.34 -10.20 16.83
C THR A 51 15.22 -11.29 16.21
N ALA A 52 16.23 -11.73 16.96
CA ALA A 52 17.08 -12.86 16.60
C ALA A 52 16.36 -14.20 16.83
N ALA A 53 15.41 -14.52 15.95
CA ALA A 53 14.72 -15.80 15.92
C ALA A 53 15.21 -16.67 14.75
N GLY A 54 15.38 -17.97 15.00
CA GLY A 54 15.74 -18.96 13.97
C GLY A 54 14.56 -19.82 13.49
N GLY A 55 13.33 -19.45 13.88
CA GLY A 55 12.12 -20.19 13.56
C GLY A 55 11.50 -19.82 12.21
N PRO A 56 10.50 -20.59 11.73
CA PRO A 56 9.74 -20.24 10.54
C PRO A 56 8.92 -18.96 10.77
N ILE A 57 8.80 -18.13 9.73
CA ILE A 57 8.04 -16.88 9.78
C ILE A 57 6.54 -17.19 9.84
N GLN A 58 5.84 -16.58 10.78
CA GLN A 58 4.40 -16.74 10.99
C GLN A 58 3.57 -15.59 10.41
N ASN A 59 4.19 -14.43 10.15
CA ASN A 59 3.50 -13.33 9.47
C ASN A 59 2.96 -13.77 8.11
N ILE A 60 1.71 -13.40 7.82
CA ILE A 60 1.00 -13.84 6.61
C ILE A 60 1.66 -13.27 5.34
N LEU A 61 2.32 -12.10 5.43
CA LEU A 61 3.11 -11.53 4.33
C LEU A 61 4.59 -11.94 4.37
N GLY A 62 4.93 -12.94 5.16
CA GLY A 62 6.29 -13.47 5.28
C GLY A 62 7.26 -12.45 5.86
N ALA A 63 8.52 -12.49 5.40
CA ALA A 63 9.62 -11.72 5.99
C ALA A 63 9.37 -10.19 5.97
N ALA A 64 8.83 -9.67 4.86
CA ALA A 64 8.54 -8.24 4.73
C ALA A 64 7.46 -7.79 5.71
N GLY A 65 6.44 -8.63 5.94
CA GLY A 65 5.42 -8.37 6.95
C GLY A 65 5.97 -8.45 8.37
N ALA A 66 6.78 -9.47 8.69
CA ALA A 66 7.43 -9.59 10.00
C ALA A 66 8.29 -8.36 10.32
N TRP A 67 9.11 -7.90 9.37
CA TRP A 67 9.91 -6.68 9.53
C TRP A 67 9.06 -5.42 9.70
N THR A 68 8.01 -5.28 8.90
CA THR A 68 7.13 -4.10 8.98
C THR A 68 6.39 -4.06 10.32
N ALA A 69 5.93 -5.21 10.81
CA ALA A 69 5.30 -5.30 12.13
C ALA A 69 6.29 -5.01 13.27
N ASP A 70 7.52 -5.54 13.21
CA ASP A 70 8.60 -5.30 14.19
C ASP A 70 9.06 -3.83 14.25
N ILE A 71 8.95 -3.07 13.15
CA ILE A 71 9.28 -1.63 13.15
C ILE A 71 8.13 -0.78 13.71
N LEU A 72 6.88 -1.22 13.54
CA LEU A 72 5.69 -0.45 13.91
C LEU A 72 5.21 -0.70 15.34
N LEU A 73 5.65 -1.78 15.99
CA LEU A 73 5.28 -2.20 17.35
C LEU A 73 6.50 -2.20 18.27
#